data_AF-A0A7C1CHW2-F1
#
_entry.id   AF-A0A7C1CHW2-F1
#
_cell.length_a   1.000
_cell.length_b   1.000
_cell.length_c   1.000
_cell.angle_alpha   90.00
_cell.angle_beta   90.00
_cell.angle_gamma   90.00
#
_symmetry.space_group_name_H-M   'P 1'
#
loop_
_entity.id
_entity.type
_entity.pdbx_description
1 polymer ?
#
loop_
_entity_poly.entity_id
_entity_poly.type
_entity_poly.pdbx_seq_one_letter_code
_entity_poly.pdbx_strand_id
1 'polypeptide(L)'
;MNTRDEKGMTEIVKKISKISSLLMFIFGIYVIVYGHITPGGGFAGGVIMACSLFVLVIANGKGYLAGVFKKGLFSKLDALGASLFAGIAFLGFLGGSFFLNILPKGKPWDVFSAGMIPLCNMSIGLKIFASLFAGFIAITAAKIVKNEKKDGMIYSNEESC
;
A
#
# COMPACT_ATOMS: atom_id res chain seq x y z
N MET A 1 -29.88 14.06 8.33
CA MET A 1 -28.63 13.30 8.06
C MET A 1 -28.73 11.93 8.72
N ASN A 2 -28.87 10.86 7.93
CA ASN A 2 -29.15 9.51 8.42
C ASN A 2 -27.86 8.85 8.94
N THR A 3 -27.78 8.60 10.26
CA THR A 3 -26.60 8.06 10.98
C THR A 3 -26.25 6.60 10.61
N ARG A 4 -26.96 6.00 9.65
CA ARG A 4 -26.74 4.64 9.17
C ARG A 4 -25.54 4.51 8.21
N ASP A 5 -25.11 5.60 7.59
CA ASP A 5 -24.01 5.60 6.60
C ASP A 5 -22.60 5.64 7.24
N GLU A 6 -22.53 5.85 8.56
CA GLU A 6 -21.29 5.93 9.35
C GLU A 6 -20.86 4.58 9.95
N LYS A 7 -21.81 3.65 10.12
CA LYS A 7 -21.54 2.37 10.77
C LYS A 7 -20.94 1.40 9.76
N GLY A 8 -19.64 1.10 9.91
CA GLY A 8 -18.98 -0.03 9.26
C GLY A 8 -19.65 -1.38 9.57
N MET A 9 -18.98 -2.48 9.22
CA MET A 9 -19.53 -3.83 9.43
C MET A 9 -19.77 -4.15 10.92
N THR A 10 -20.32 -5.34 11.21
CA THR A 10 -20.55 -5.79 12.59
C THR A 10 -19.27 -5.71 13.44
N GLU A 11 -19.43 -5.47 14.74
CA GLU A 11 -18.30 -5.34 15.67
C GLU A 11 -17.43 -6.62 15.73
N ILE A 12 -18.03 -7.78 15.50
CA ILE A 12 -17.33 -9.06 15.37
C ILE A 12 -16.39 -9.02 14.16
N VAL A 13 -16.89 -8.60 13.00
CA VAL A 13 -16.09 -8.49 11.77
C VAL A 13 -14.95 -7.49 11.96
N LYS A 14 -15.21 -6.31 12.55
CA LYS A 14 -14.16 -5.31 12.83
C LYS A 14 -13.01 -5.88 13.66
N LYS A 15 -13.32 -6.65 14.72
CA LYS A 15 -12.29 -7.28 15.56
C LYS A 15 -11.50 -8.35 14.81
N ILE A 16 -12.18 -9.25 14.09
CA ILE A 16 -11.53 -10.32 13.33
C ILE A 16 -10.67 -9.74 12.21
N SER A 17 -11.19 -8.77 11.46
CA SER A 17 -10.46 -8.06 10.40
C SER A 17 -9.22 -7.35 10.91
N LYS A 18 -9.24 -6.81 12.14
CA LYS A 18 -8.06 -6.19 12.75
C LYS A 18 -6.93 -7.20 13.01
N ILE A 19 -7.29 -8.37 13.55
CA ILE A 19 -6.32 -9.44 13.81
C ILE A 19 -5.79 -10.02 12.50
N SER A 20 -6.69 -10.30 11.55
CA SER A 20 -6.33 -10.83 10.23
C SER A 20 -5.43 -9.87 9.44
N SER A 21 -5.74 -8.57 9.44
CA SER A 21 -4.90 -7.57 8.77
C SER A 21 -3.50 -7.51 9.36
N LEU A 22 -3.35 -7.57 10.69
CA LEU A 22 -2.03 -7.58 11.31
C LEU A 22 -1.20 -8.78 10.84
N LEU A 23 -1.82 -9.97 10.79
CA LEU A 23 -1.17 -11.19 10.33
C LEU A 23 -0.77 -11.10 8.86
N MET A 24 -1.66 -10.59 8.00
CA MET A 24 -1.37 -10.36 6.58
C MET A 24 -0.23 -9.35 6.38
N PHE A 25 -0.18 -8.29 7.19
CA PHE A 25 0.86 -7.27 7.08
C PHE A 25 2.24 -7.85 7.41
N ILE A 26 2.35 -8.60 8.52
CA ILE A 26 3.59 -9.30 8.91
C ILE A 26 3.99 -10.33 7.85
N PHE A 27 3.02 -11.08 7.32
CA PHE A 27 3.27 -12.03 6.24
C PHE A 27 3.78 -11.35 4.96
N GLY A 28 3.25 -10.17 4.62
CA GLY A 28 3.74 -9.36 3.51
C GLY A 28 5.22 -8.97 3.67
N ILE A 29 5.62 -8.54 4.87
CA ILE A 29 7.04 -8.23 5.18
C ILE A 29 7.91 -9.47 5.00
N TYR A 30 7.46 -10.62 5.51
CA TYR A 30 8.17 -11.90 5.35
C TYR A 30 8.40 -12.23 3.87
N VAL A 31 7.38 -12.10 3.01
CA VAL A 31 7.49 -12.36 1.57
C VAL A 31 8.46 -11.40 0.87
N ILE A 32 8.52 -10.13 1.30
CA ILE A 32 9.47 -9.14 0.75
C ILE A 32 10.91 -9.53 1.07
N VAL A 33 11.18 -9.88 2.33
CA VAL A 33 12.53 -10.19 2.83
C VAL A 33 13.04 -11.50 2.22
N TYR A 34 12.20 -12.55 2.21
CA TYR A 34 12.57 -13.87 1.72
C TYR A 34 12.39 -14.06 0.22
N GLY A 35 11.90 -13.05 -0.51
CA GLY A 35 11.60 -13.15 -1.94
C GLY A 35 12.79 -13.42 -2.86
N HIS A 36 14.01 -13.53 -2.34
CA HIS A 36 15.18 -14.00 -3.07
C HIS A 36 15.44 -15.52 -2.92
N ILE A 37 14.82 -16.18 -1.94
CA ILE A 37 14.94 -17.62 -1.64
C ILE A 37 13.66 -18.37 -2.00
N THR A 38 12.50 -17.77 -1.70
CA THR A 38 11.18 -18.36 -1.95
C THR A 38 10.56 -17.79 -3.23
N PRO A 39 9.63 -18.52 -3.90
CA PRO A 39 8.85 -17.94 -4.99
C PRO A 39 8.04 -16.76 -4.45
N GLY A 40 8.41 -15.54 -4.84
CA GLY A 40 7.90 -14.32 -4.23
C GLY A 40 8.69 -13.08 -4.66
N GLY A 41 8.68 -12.03 -3.82
CA GLY A 41 9.41 -10.79 -4.07
C GLY A 41 8.76 -9.55 -3.50
N GLY A 42 9.35 -8.40 -3.80
CA GLY A 42 8.83 -7.08 -3.43
C GLY A 42 7.39 -6.85 -3.92
N PHE A 43 7.07 -7.32 -5.13
CA PHE A 43 5.74 -7.14 -5.72
C PHE A 43 4.64 -7.88 -4.95
N ALA A 44 4.77 -9.20 -4.84
CA ALA A 44 3.76 -10.02 -4.16
C ALA A 44 3.58 -9.59 -2.69
N GLY A 45 4.68 -9.35 -1.97
CA GLY A 45 4.59 -8.90 -0.58
C GLY A 45 3.99 -7.49 -0.42
N GLY A 46 4.29 -6.57 -1.34
CA GLY A 46 3.67 -5.23 -1.39
C GLY A 46 2.16 -5.29 -1.59
N VAL A 47 1.67 -6.17 -2.48
CA VAL A 47 0.24 -6.39 -2.71
C VAL A 47 -0.43 -6.95 -1.46
N ILE A 48 0.17 -7.95 -0.79
CA ILE A 48 -0.36 -8.54 0.45
C ILE A 48 -0.48 -7.47 1.55
N MET A 49 0.54 -6.63 1.72
CA MET A 49 0.47 -5.51 2.68
C MET A 49 -0.66 -4.54 2.33
N ALA A 50 -0.86 -4.21 1.04
CA ALA A 50 -1.95 -3.32 0.62
C ALA A 50 -3.33 -3.94 0.90
N CYS A 51 -3.50 -5.24 0.60
CA CYS A 51 -4.72 -5.99 0.89
C CYS A 51 -5.04 -5.99 2.39
N SER A 52 -4.03 -6.06 3.26
CA SER A 52 -4.26 -5.98 4.70
C SER A 52 -4.93 -4.67 5.11
N LEU A 53 -4.52 -3.54 4.53
CA LEU A 53 -5.16 -2.25 4.75
C LEU A 53 -6.54 -2.16 4.12
N PHE A 54 -6.76 -2.79 2.95
CA PHE A 54 -8.10 -2.84 2.34
C PHE A 54 -9.10 -3.54 3.24
N VAL A 55 -8.72 -4.68 3.85
CA VAL A 55 -9.57 -5.39 4.81
C VAL A 55 -9.94 -4.50 6.00
N LEU A 56 -8.98 -3.73 6.54
CA LEU A 56 -9.26 -2.77 7.62
C LEU A 56 -10.22 -1.66 7.20
N VAL A 57 -9.99 -1.05 6.03
CA VAL A 57 -10.82 0.06 5.55
C VAL A 57 -12.24 -0.42 5.25
N ILE A 58 -12.38 -1.57 4.61
CA ILE A 58 -13.69 -2.13 4.25
C ILE A 58 -14.46 -2.54 5.51
N ALA A 59 -13.81 -3.14 6.51
CA ALA A 59 -14.47 -3.55 7.76
C ALA A 59 -14.91 -2.36 8.64
N ASN A 60 -14.08 -1.32 8.74
CA ASN A 60 -14.36 -0.18 9.64
C ASN A 60 -15.14 0.97 8.97
N GLY A 61 -15.18 1.02 7.63
CA GLY A 61 -15.92 2.03 6.88
C GLY A 61 -15.24 3.40 6.85
N LYS A 62 -16.02 4.43 6.48
CA LYS A 62 -15.55 5.79 6.15
C LYS A 62 -14.78 6.46 7.31
N GLY A 63 -15.15 6.20 8.56
CA GLY A 63 -14.49 6.78 9.74
C GLY A 63 -13.01 6.38 9.91
N TYR A 64 -12.65 5.14 9.54
CA TYR A 64 -11.26 4.70 9.60
C TYR A 64 -10.43 5.27 8.45
N LEU A 65 -11.05 5.43 7.28
CA LEU A 65 -10.39 6.05 6.14
C LEU A 65 -9.97 7.49 6.44
N ALA A 66 -10.79 8.26 7.15
CA ALA A 66 -10.45 9.63 7.56
C ALA A 66 -9.22 9.69 8.49
N GLY A 67 -9.05 8.71 9.39
CA GLY A 67 -7.88 8.63 10.28
C GLY A 67 -6.60 8.17 9.59
N VAL A 68 -6.72 7.27 8.61
CA VAL A 68 -5.58 6.79 7.80
C VAL A 68 -5.21 7.77 6.68
N PHE A 69 -6.16 8.58 6.23
CA PHE A 69 -5.97 9.60 5.20
C PHE A 69 -5.25 10.84 5.74
N LYS A 70 -3.93 10.72 5.90
CA LYS A 70 -3.07 11.91 5.93
C LYS A 70 -2.79 12.34 4.49
N LYS A 71 -3.40 13.45 4.07
CA LYS A 71 -3.29 14.00 2.71
C LYS A 71 -1.82 14.02 2.25
N GLY A 72 -1.53 13.26 1.20
CA GLY A 72 -0.20 13.20 0.58
C GLY A 72 0.83 12.25 1.21
N LEU A 73 0.54 11.57 2.33
CA LEU A 73 1.51 10.63 2.93
C LEU A 73 1.81 9.45 1.98
N PHE A 74 0.78 8.82 1.42
CA PHE A 74 0.96 7.69 0.50
C PHE A 74 1.59 8.09 -0.83
N SER A 75 1.30 9.30 -1.32
CA SER A 75 1.97 9.83 -2.52
C SER A 75 3.46 10.11 -2.26
N LYS A 76 3.80 10.65 -1.08
CA LYS A 76 5.21 10.81 -0.65
C LYS A 76 5.90 9.45 -0.48
N LEU A 77 5.22 8.44 0.06
CA LEU A 77 5.76 7.09 0.20
C LEU A 77 5.99 6.39 -1.15
N ASP A 78 5.11 6.58 -2.14
CA ASP A 78 5.32 6.06 -3.49
C ASP A 78 6.52 6.75 -4.17
N ALA A 79 6.62 8.08 -4.05
CA ALA A 79 7.77 8.84 -4.53
C ALA A 79 9.07 8.41 -3.82
N LEU A 80 9.02 8.16 -2.51
CA LEU A 80 10.15 7.66 -1.72
C LEU A 80 10.57 6.25 -2.20
N GLY A 81 9.62 5.34 -2.39
CA GLY A 81 9.91 3.99 -2.90
C GLY A 81 10.55 4.01 -4.29
N ALA A 82 10.06 4.87 -5.18
CA ALA A 82 10.67 5.09 -6.49
C ALA A 82 12.08 5.69 -6.39
N SER A 83 12.27 6.66 -5.51
CA SER A 83 13.56 7.33 -5.28
C SER A 83 14.59 6.37 -4.67
N LEU A 84 14.18 5.52 -3.73
CA LEU A 84 15.03 4.47 -3.15
C LEU A 84 15.47 3.47 -4.23
N PHE A 85 14.54 3.01 -5.07
CA PHE A 85 14.86 2.11 -6.17
C PHE A 85 15.84 2.75 -7.18
N ALA A 86 15.61 4.01 -7.56
CA ALA A 86 16.51 4.74 -8.44
C ALA A 86 17.87 4.98 -7.78
N GLY A 87 17.90 5.35 -6.49
CA GLY A 87 19.13 5.58 -5.73
C GLY A 87 19.99 4.32 -5.63
N ILE A 88 19.37 3.15 -5.43
CA ILE A 88 20.04 1.85 -5.48
C ILE A 88 20.66 1.61 -6.88
N ALA A 89 19.94 1.92 -7.95
CA ALA A 89 20.48 1.79 -9.31
C ALA A 89 21.69 2.73 -9.56
N PHE A 90 21.62 3.98 -9.10
CA PHE A 90 22.72 4.95 -9.19
C PHE A 90 23.93 4.56 -8.35
N LEU A 91 23.72 3.96 -7.18
CA LEU A 91 24.82 3.39 -6.39
C LEU A 91 25.57 2.32 -7.17
N GLY A 92 24.85 1.46 -7.91
CA GLY A 92 25.46 0.47 -8.82
C GLY A 92 26.31 1.15 -9.91
N PHE A 93 25.81 2.23 -10.50
CA PHE A 93 26.51 2.98 -11.56
C PHE A 93 27.87 3.52 -11.10
N LEU A 94 28.00 3.99 -9.86
CA LEU A 94 29.29 4.41 -9.28
C LEU A 94 30.31 3.27 -9.19
N GLY A 95 29.85 2.02 -9.17
CA GLY A 95 30.68 0.81 -9.21
C GLY A 95 31.14 0.38 -10.61
N GLY A 96 30.73 1.08 -11.67
CA GLY A 96 31.17 0.84 -13.06
C GLY A 96 30.10 0.29 -14.01
N SER A 97 28.93 -0.13 -13.52
CA SER A 97 27.79 -0.53 -14.38
C SER A 97 26.45 -0.31 -13.67
N PHE A 98 25.38 -0.08 -14.43
CA PHE A 98 24.04 0.03 -13.86
C PHE A 98 23.65 -1.28 -13.16
N PHE A 99 23.17 -1.22 -11.91
CA PHE A 99 22.90 -2.41 -11.06
C PHE A 99 24.11 -3.30 -10.74
N LEU A 100 25.33 -2.77 -10.74
CA LEU A 100 26.48 -3.58 -10.33
C LEU A 100 26.33 -4.01 -8.86
N ASN A 101 26.51 -5.30 -8.60
CA ASN A 101 26.42 -5.84 -7.25
C ASN A 101 27.68 -5.48 -6.46
N ILE A 102 27.66 -4.32 -5.79
CA ILE A 102 28.79 -3.81 -4.99
C ILE A 102 28.92 -4.57 -3.66
N LEU A 103 27.84 -5.21 -3.19
CA LEU A 103 27.84 -5.98 -1.96
C LEU A 103 28.36 -7.41 -2.22
N PRO A 104 29.17 -7.97 -1.29
CA PRO A 104 29.71 -9.31 -1.43
C PRO A 104 28.58 -10.33 -1.57
N LYS A 105 28.73 -11.25 -2.53
CA LYS A 105 27.87 -12.44 -2.61
C LYS A 105 28.18 -13.28 -1.37
N GLY A 106 27.27 -13.27 -0.40
CA GLY A 106 27.40 -14.05 0.83
C GLY A 106 27.30 -15.56 0.58
N LYS A 107 27.05 -16.32 1.65
CA LYS A 107 26.80 -17.76 1.54
C LYS A 107 25.38 -18.01 1.01
N PRO A 108 25.17 -18.98 0.10
CA PRO A 108 23.83 -19.42 -0.27
C PRO A 108 22.99 -19.69 0.99
N TRP A 109 21.71 -19.28 0.98
CA TRP A 109 20.73 -19.37 2.09
C TRP A 109 20.72 -18.26 3.14
N ASP A 110 21.60 -17.27 3.06
CA ASP A 110 21.57 -16.11 3.97
C ASP A 110 20.82 -14.91 3.36
N VAL A 111 20.08 -14.18 4.19
CA VAL A 111 19.20 -13.07 3.79
C VAL A 111 20.01 -11.90 3.19
N PHE A 112 21.26 -11.77 3.62
CA PHE A 112 22.22 -10.78 3.11
C PHE A 112 23.06 -11.29 1.94
N SER A 113 22.85 -12.53 1.47
CA SER A 113 23.70 -13.15 0.45
C SER A 113 23.44 -12.66 -0.98
N ALA A 114 22.27 -12.09 -1.25
CA ALA A 114 21.87 -11.67 -2.59
C ALA A 114 22.35 -10.25 -2.97
N GLY A 115 23.25 -9.69 -2.16
CA GLY A 115 23.87 -8.39 -2.41
C GLY A 115 22.84 -7.26 -2.44
N MET A 116 22.66 -6.61 -3.59
CA MET A 116 21.72 -5.48 -3.76
C MET A 116 20.24 -5.89 -3.92
N ILE A 117 19.96 -7.15 -4.24
CA ILE A 117 18.60 -7.65 -4.57
C ILE A 117 17.60 -7.50 -3.41
N PRO A 118 17.93 -7.81 -2.13
CA PRO A 118 16.99 -7.64 -1.02
C PRO A 118 16.58 -6.17 -0.83
N LEU A 119 17.51 -5.23 -1.04
CA LEU A 119 17.23 -3.79 -0.98
C LEU A 119 16.30 -3.33 -2.11
N CYS A 120 16.50 -3.84 -3.32
CA CYS A 120 15.58 -3.62 -4.44
C CYS A 120 14.18 -4.14 -4.11
N ASN A 121 14.07 -5.38 -3.59
CA ASN A 121 12.80 -5.98 -3.21
C ASN A 121 12.06 -5.17 -2.14
N MET A 122 12.77 -4.65 -1.14
CA MET A 122 12.18 -3.80 -0.11
C MET A 122 11.66 -2.48 -0.68
N SER A 123 12.43 -1.84 -1.58
CA SER A 123 12.03 -0.58 -2.24
C SER A 123 10.80 -0.76 -3.13
N ILE A 124 10.79 -1.84 -3.93
CA ILE A 124 9.65 -2.21 -4.79
C ILE A 124 8.41 -2.52 -3.95
N GLY A 125 8.57 -3.27 -2.85
CA GLY A 125 7.46 -3.60 -1.95
C GLY A 125 6.84 -2.38 -1.30
N LEU A 126 7.65 -1.43 -0.83
CA LEU A 126 7.17 -0.15 -0.30
C LEU A 126 6.44 0.67 -1.37
N LYS A 127 7.02 0.76 -2.57
CA LYS A 127 6.42 1.48 -3.71
C LYS A 127 5.02 0.95 -4.03
N ILE A 128 4.88 -0.36 -4.18
CA ILE A 128 3.62 -1.00 -4.58
C ILE A 128 2.57 -0.89 -3.48
N PHE A 129 2.98 -1.08 -2.23
CA PHE A 129 2.10 -0.85 -1.09
C PHE A 129 1.53 0.57 -1.10
N ALA A 130 2.39 1.58 -1.28
CA ALA A 130 1.98 2.97 -1.31
C ALA A 130 1.11 3.31 -2.53
N SER A 131 1.46 2.81 -3.73
CA SER A 131 0.74 3.11 -4.97
C SER A 131 -0.66 2.50 -5.00
N LEU A 132 -0.82 1.25 -4.55
CA LEU A 132 -2.12 0.58 -4.46
C LEU A 132 -3.04 1.27 -3.47
N PHE A 133 -2.51 1.66 -2.31
CA PHE A 133 -3.31 2.36 -1.31
C PHE A 133 -3.68 3.78 -1.77
N ALA A 134 -2.75 4.50 -2.40
CA ALA A 134 -3.03 5.81 -3.00
C ALA A 134 -4.10 5.71 -4.11
N GLY A 135 -4.01 4.71 -4.98
CA GLY A 135 -5.02 4.45 -6.03
C GLY A 135 -6.39 4.14 -5.45
N PHE A 136 -6.45 3.30 -4.41
CA PHE A 136 -7.70 2.99 -3.71
C PHE A 136 -8.35 4.23 -3.09
N ILE A 137 -7.56 5.09 -2.45
CA ILE A 137 -8.02 6.37 -1.92
C ILE A 137 -8.53 7.28 -3.04
N ALA A 138 -7.80 7.39 -4.16
CA ALA A 138 -8.19 8.24 -5.28
C ALA A 138 -9.54 7.83 -5.86
N ILE A 139 -9.77 6.52 -6.04
CA ILE A 139 -11.05 5.98 -6.50
C ILE A 139 -12.17 6.27 -5.49
N THR A 140 -11.89 6.09 -4.20
CA THR A 140 -12.88 6.34 -3.13
C THR A 140 -13.26 7.81 -3.06
N ALA A 141 -12.28 8.71 -3.13
CA ALA A 141 -12.50 10.15 -3.18
C ALA A 141 -13.28 10.57 -4.43
N ALA A 142 -12.94 10.04 -5.60
CA ALA A 142 -13.68 10.31 -6.84
C ALA A 142 -15.15 9.85 -6.75
N LYS A 143 -15.42 8.71 -6.11
CA LYS A 143 -16.80 8.25 -5.86
C LYS A 143 -17.55 9.18 -4.91
N ILE A 144 -16.91 9.69 -3.85
CA ILE A 144 -17.54 10.61 -2.90
C ILE A 144 -17.93 11.91 -3.62
N VAL A 145 -17.01 12.53 -4.36
CA VAL A 145 -17.27 13.76 -5.12
C VAL A 145 -18.37 13.56 -6.16
N LYS A 146 -18.39 12.40 -6.84
CA LYS A 146 -19.45 12.09 -7.81
C LYS A 146 -20.83 11.95 -7.16
N ASN A 147 -20.90 11.36 -5.96
CA ASN A 147 -22.15 11.25 -5.21
C ASN A 147 -22.64 12.63 -4.73
N GLU A 148 -21.76 13.47 -4.18
CA GLU A 148 -22.14 14.85 -3.79
C GLU A 148 -22.69 15.66 -4.97
N LYS A 149 -22.05 15.56 -6.14
CA LYS A 149 -22.50 16.25 -7.35
C LYS A 149 -23.85 15.74 -7.86
N LYS A 150 -24.15 14.46 -7.65
CA LYS A 150 -25.43 13.84 -8.03
C LYS A 150 -26.54 14.30 -7.08
N ASP A 151 -26.28 14.34 -5.79
CA ASP A 151 -27.24 14.82 -4.80
C ASP A 151 -27.54 16.31 -5.01
N GLY A 152 -26.53 17.15 -5.27
CA GLY A 152 -26.73 18.56 -5.59
C GLY A 152 -27.58 18.84 -6.84
N MET A 153 -27.60 17.92 -7.82
CA MET A 153 -28.52 18.02 -8.98
C MET A 153 -29.96 17.66 -8.63
N ILE A 154 -30.18 16.76 -7.67
CA ILE A 154 -31.53 16.37 -7.23
C ILE A 154 -32.19 17.56 -6.51
N TYR A 155 -31.47 18.22 -5.60
CA TYR A 155 -32.01 19.37 -4.86
C TYR A 155 -32.33 20.57 -5.77
N SER A 156 -31.52 20.82 -6.80
CA SER A 156 -31.81 21.90 -7.75
C SER A 156 -33.04 21.65 -8.64
N ASN A 157 -33.41 20.37 -8.86
CA ASN A 157 -34.62 20.00 -9.61
C ASN A 157 -35.88 20.00 -8.74
N GLU A 158 -35.76 19.81 -7.42
CA GLU A 158 -36.88 19.83 -6.48
C GLU A 158 -37.31 21.27 -6.09
N GLU A 159 -36.39 22.23 -6.04
CA GLU A 159 -36.70 23.66 -5.82
C GLU A 159 -37.25 24.39 -7.06
N SER A 160 -37.24 23.75 -8.23
CA SER A 160 -37.75 24.33 -9.49
C SER A 160 -39.18 23.88 -9.85
N CYS A 161 -39.90 23.24 -8.92
CA CYS A 161 -41.29 22.81 -9.05
C CYS A 161 -42.17 23.56 -8.03
#